data_AF-A0A1J4UC62-F1
#
_entry.id   AF-A0A1J4UC62-F1
#
_cell.length_a   1.000
_cell.length_b   1.000
_cell.length_c   1.000
_cell.angle_alpha   90.00
_cell.angle_beta   90.00
_cell.angle_gamma   90.00
#
_symmetry.space_group_name_H-M   'P 1'
#
loop_
_entity.id
_entity.type
_entity.pdbx_description
1 polymer ?
#
loop_
_entity_poly.entity_id
_entity_poly.type
_entity_poly.pdbx_seq_one_letter_code
_entity_poly.pdbx_strand_id
1 'polypeptide(L)'
;METNWKKNPKLLQKIRASLGFSQIKFARFLGTKQSTLSALERGAIKTVSEEAAECFAKRLKGVKIAFMTENEMQRKLLQISQRGKFKGEYARSMALKVHSKNAVESAKSQPLTKQEERINTLLKESGLRYEAHPAIDAGGISFVADFKVEKNRWMILIEAKEFRTKYRLKAPICELAYKATRIKRFNKNVMMVAVVSGRLMQSEKKILSDEFDAVFEDEGKILEFVNRLP
;
A
#
# COMPACT_ATOMS: atom_id res chain seq x y z
N MET A 1 -12.62 -14.76 -15.60
CA MET A 1 -12.61 -14.87 -14.13
C MET A 1 -13.91 -14.29 -13.60
N GLU A 2 -14.90 -15.13 -13.35
CA GLU A 2 -15.98 -14.76 -12.43
C GLU A 2 -15.34 -14.42 -11.09
N THR A 3 -15.42 -13.16 -10.68
CA THR A 3 -14.72 -12.69 -9.49
C THR A 3 -15.41 -13.28 -8.27
N ASN A 4 -14.79 -14.32 -7.70
CA ASN A 4 -15.27 -15.09 -6.55
C ASN A 4 -15.11 -14.31 -5.22
N TRP A 5 -15.35 -12.99 -5.24
CA TRP A 5 -15.27 -12.12 -4.07
C TRP A 5 -16.34 -12.48 -3.03
N LYS A 6 -17.46 -13.08 -3.46
CA LYS A 6 -18.50 -13.66 -2.59
C LYS A 6 -17.91 -14.68 -1.59
N LYS A 7 -16.90 -15.45 -1.97
CA LYS A 7 -16.24 -16.46 -1.13
C LYS A 7 -14.94 -15.98 -0.48
N ASN A 8 -14.43 -14.80 -0.87
CA ASN A 8 -13.16 -14.29 -0.38
C ASN A 8 -13.24 -12.79 -0.09
N PRO A 9 -13.65 -12.40 1.12
CA PRO A 9 -13.81 -11.00 1.49
C PRO A 9 -12.48 -10.20 1.46
N LYS A 10 -11.34 -10.90 1.55
CA LYS A 10 -10.01 -10.30 1.37
C LYS A 10 -9.79 -9.79 -0.07
N LEU A 11 -10.52 -10.31 -1.05
CA LEU A 11 -10.42 -9.88 -2.45
C LEU A 11 -10.95 -8.45 -2.63
N LEU A 12 -12.04 -8.07 -1.95
CA LEU A 12 -12.56 -6.69 -2.00
C LEU A 12 -11.56 -5.68 -1.44
N GLN A 13 -10.88 -6.04 -0.36
CA GLN A 13 -9.83 -5.22 0.24
C GLN A 13 -8.63 -5.04 -0.71
N LYS A 14 -8.19 -6.12 -1.37
CA LYS A 14 -7.12 -6.06 -2.38
C LYS A 14 -7.51 -5.21 -3.58
N ILE A 15 -8.75 -5.33 -4.05
CA ILE A 15 -9.29 -4.49 -5.13
C ILE A 15 -9.28 -3.02 -4.71
N ARG A 16 -9.78 -2.69 -3.51
CA ARG A 16 -9.75 -1.33 -2.97
C ARG A 16 -8.34 -0.74 -2.95
N ALA A 17 -7.39 -1.49 -2.40
CA ALA A 17 -5.99 -1.08 -2.29
C ALA A 17 -5.38 -0.86 -3.68
N SER A 18 -5.65 -1.75 -4.65
CA SER A 18 -5.17 -1.62 -6.03
C SER A 18 -5.71 -0.38 -6.76
N LEU A 19 -6.87 0.13 -6.34
CA LEU A 19 -7.49 1.35 -6.87
C LEU A 19 -7.05 2.61 -6.12
N GLY A 20 -6.27 2.49 -5.04
CA GLY A 20 -5.88 3.62 -4.19
C GLY A 20 -7.05 4.29 -3.46
N PHE A 21 -8.17 3.59 -3.28
CA PHE A 21 -9.36 4.18 -2.66
C PHE A 21 -9.32 4.04 -1.13
N SER A 22 -9.66 5.13 -0.44
CA SER A 22 -10.04 5.03 0.97
C SER A 22 -11.32 4.20 1.12
N GLN A 23 -11.55 3.64 2.31
CA GLN A 23 -12.75 2.83 2.56
C GLN A 23 -14.06 3.60 2.29
N ILE A 24 -14.08 4.90 2.60
CA ILE A 24 -15.22 5.79 2.30
C ILE A 24 -15.42 5.93 0.79
N LYS A 25 -14.34 6.22 0.04
CA LYS A 25 -14.40 6.38 -1.42
C LYS A 25 -14.82 5.09 -2.11
N PHE A 26 -14.30 3.95 -1.65
CA PHE A 26 -14.66 2.64 -2.21
C PHE A 26 -16.09 2.23 -1.87
N ALA A 27 -16.59 2.54 -0.68
CA ALA A 27 -17.99 2.30 -0.33
C ALA A 27 -18.94 3.11 -1.23
N ARG A 28 -18.65 4.40 -1.44
CA ARG A 28 -19.40 5.23 -2.41
C ARG A 28 -19.32 4.68 -3.83
N PHE A 29 -18.13 4.26 -4.25
CA PHE A 29 -17.93 3.63 -5.55
C PHE A 29 -18.75 2.35 -5.71
N LEU A 30 -18.91 1.53 -4.67
CA LEU A 30 -19.75 0.33 -4.70
C LEU A 30 -21.23 0.62 -4.45
N GLY A 31 -21.61 1.85 -4.09
CA GLY A 31 -22.99 2.20 -3.75
C GLY A 31 -23.44 1.64 -2.40
N THR A 32 -22.52 1.49 -1.45
CA THR A 32 -22.80 0.95 -0.11
C THR A 32 -22.31 1.90 1.00
N LYS A 33 -22.69 1.62 2.25
CA LYS A 33 -22.20 2.37 3.42
C LYS A 33 -20.77 1.94 3.77
N GLN A 34 -19.96 2.87 4.27
CA GLN A 34 -18.60 2.57 4.72
C GLN A 34 -18.58 1.47 5.80
N SER A 35 -19.54 1.49 6.74
CA SER A 35 -19.68 0.48 7.78
C SER A 35 -19.92 -0.91 7.20
N THR A 36 -20.78 -1.03 6.19
CA THR A 36 -21.06 -2.28 5.47
C THR A 36 -19.84 -2.80 4.73
N LEU A 37 -19.14 -1.95 3.97
CA LEU A 37 -17.89 -2.33 3.31
C LEU A 37 -16.84 -2.79 4.33
N SER A 38 -16.72 -2.09 5.45
CA SER A 38 -15.77 -2.44 6.52
C SER A 38 -16.10 -3.78 7.18
N ALA A 39 -17.38 -4.10 7.35
CA ALA A 39 -17.81 -5.40 7.85
C ALA A 39 -17.55 -6.52 6.84
N LEU A 40 -17.72 -6.24 5.54
CA LEU A 40 -17.39 -7.17 4.45
C LEU A 40 -15.88 -7.44 4.36
N GLU A 41 -15.03 -6.41 4.28
CA GLU A 41 -13.56 -6.58 4.16
C GLU A 41 -12.95 -7.34 5.35
N ARG A 42 -13.59 -7.27 6.52
CA ARG A 42 -13.18 -7.99 7.73
C ARG A 42 -13.74 -9.41 7.82
N GLY A 43 -14.67 -9.78 6.96
CA GLY A 43 -15.36 -11.09 6.99
C GLY A 43 -16.41 -11.22 8.10
N ALA A 44 -16.83 -10.09 8.70
CA ALA A 44 -17.91 -10.07 9.69
C ALA A 44 -19.29 -10.29 9.04
N ILE A 45 -19.44 -9.84 7.79
CA ILE A 45 -20.57 -10.20 6.92
C ILE A 45 -20.07 -11.29 5.97
N LYS A 46 -20.64 -12.50 6.07
CA LYS A 46 -20.27 -13.65 5.24
C LYS A 46 -21.04 -13.70 3.92
N THR A 47 -22.20 -13.07 3.87
CA THR A 47 -23.11 -13.07 2.72
C THR A 47 -23.65 -11.67 2.46
N VAL A 48 -23.73 -11.29 1.20
CA VAL A 48 -24.44 -10.08 0.74
C VAL A 48 -25.66 -10.51 -0.05
N SER A 49 -26.68 -9.65 -0.13
CA SER A 49 -27.82 -9.92 -1.01
C SER A 49 -27.36 -10.10 -2.46
N GLU A 50 -28.11 -10.89 -3.21
CA GLU A 50 -27.83 -11.17 -4.61
C GLU A 50 -27.81 -9.89 -5.45
N GLU A 51 -28.77 -9.00 -5.23
CA GLU A 51 -28.87 -7.67 -5.85
C GLU A 51 -27.64 -6.80 -5.58
N ALA A 52 -27.16 -6.75 -4.33
CA ALA A 52 -25.96 -6.00 -3.97
C ALA A 52 -24.73 -6.62 -4.65
N ALA A 53 -24.70 -7.95 -4.77
CA ALA A 53 -23.61 -8.64 -5.44
C ALA A 53 -23.57 -8.42 -6.94
N GLU A 54 -24.71 -8.41 -7.62
CA GLU A 54 -24.79 -8.05 -9.03
C GLU A 54 -24.36 -6.59 -9.25
N CYS A 55 -24.79 -5.69 -8.36
CA CYS A 55 -24.38 -4.29 -8.41
C CYS A 55 -22.86 -4.13 -8.26
N PHE A 56 -22.25 -4.82 -7.29
CA PHE A 56 -20.80 -4.83 -7.12
C PHE A 56 -20.09 -5.45 -8.32
N ALA A 57 -20.56 -6.59 -8.80
CA ALA A 57 -20.00 -7.26 -9.97
C ALA A 57 -20.06 -6.35 -11.21
N LYS A 58 -21.17 -5.64 -11.45
CA LYS A 58 -21.34 -4.68 -12.54
C LYS A 58 -20.38 -3.50 -12.42
N ARG A 59 -20.17 -2.95 -11.22
CA ARG A 59 -19.24 -1.83 -10.98
C ARG A 59 -17.78 -2.26 -11.03
N LEU A 60 -17.49 -3.50 -10.66
CA LEU A 60 -16.18 -4.13 -10.76
C LEU A 60 -15.92 -4.73 -12.16
N LYS A 61 -16.95 -4.82 -13.02
CA LYS A 61 -16.84 -5.30 -14.41
C LYS A 61 -16.02 -4.29 -15.21
N GLY A 62 -14.74 -4.62 -15.41
CA GLY A 62 -13.76 -3.74 -16.06
C GLY A 62 -12.65 -3.25 -15.13
N VAL A 63 -12.78 -3.46 -13.82
CA VAL A 63 -11.64 -3.37 -12.89
C VAL A 63 -10.74 -4.57 -13.19
N LYS A 64 -9.79 -4.38 -14.11
CA LYS A 64 -8.68 -5.31 -14.30
C LYS A 64 -7.90 -5.29 -12.98
N ILE A 65 -8.12 -6.30 -12.14
CA ILE A 65 -7.28 -6.53 -10.96
C ILE A 65 -5.86 -6.61 -11.51
N ALA A 66 -5.03 -5.63 -11.15
CA ALA A 66 -3.70 -5.44 -11.71
C ALA A 66 -2.76 -6.54 -11.20
N PHE A 67 -2.89 -7.74 -11.77
CA PHE A 67 -1.83 -8.75 -11.83
C PHE A 67 -1.26 -8.82 -13.26
N MET A 68 -1.36 -7.73 -14.03
CA MET A 68 -0.79 -7.71 -15.38
C MET A 68 0.71 -7.49 -15.30
N THR A 69 1.47 -8.36 -15.96
CA THR A 69 2.89 -8.13 -16.21
C THR A 69 3.06 -7.05 -17.27
N GLU A 70 4.21 -6.37 -17.27
CA GLU A 70 4.51 -5.22 -18.12
C GLU A 70 4.32 -5.49 -19.62
N ASN A 71 4.64 -6.71 -20.06
CA ASN A 71 4.45 -7.19 -21.43
C ASN A 71 2.96 -7.31 -21.84
N GLU A 72 2.07 -7.64 -20.91
CA GLU A 72 0.63 -7.69 -21.18
C GLU A 72 0.01 -6.30 -21.22
N MET A 73 0.60 -5.35 -20.48
CA MET A 73 0.20 -3.94 -20.50
C MET A 73 0.53 -3.31 -21.85
N GLN A 74 1.75 -3.53 -22.36
CA GLN A 74 2.17 -3.06 -23.68
C GLN A 74 1.34 -3.68 -24.82
N ARG A 75 1.05 -5.00 -24.78
CA ARG A 75 0.18 -5.65 -25.78
C ARG A 75 -1.24 -5.08 -25.80
N LYS A 76 -1.80 -4.70 -24.65
CA LYS A 76 -3.12 -4.08 -24.59
C LYS A 76 -3.10 -2.61 -25.01
N LEU A 77 -2.04 -1.85 -24.72
CA LEU A 77 -1.89 -0.48 -25.22
C LEU A 77 -1.85 -0.44 -26.76
N LEU A 78 -1.18 -1.42 -27.40
CA LEU A 78 -1.17 -1.62 -28.85
C LEU A 78 -2.54 -2.01 -29.44
N GLN A 79 -3.35 -2.80 -28.73
CA GLN A 79 -4.72 -3.13 -29.17
C GLN A 79 -5.73 -1.99 -28.93
N ILE A 80 -5.47 -1.11 -27.95
CA ILE A 80 -6.36 -0.01 -27.58
C ILE A 80 -6.12 1.23 -28.45
N SER A 81 -4.89 1.45 -28.93
CA SER A 81 -4.59 2.51 -29.92
C SER A 81 -5.40 2.36 -31.22
N GLN A 82 -5.81 1.13 -31.54
CA GLN A 82 -6.61 0.82 -32.73
C GLN A 82 -8.12 1.07 -32.58
N ARG A 83 -8.65 1.45 -31.39
CA ARG A 83 -10.12 1.49 -31.14
C ARG A 83 -10.70 2.81 -30.59
N GLY A 84 -10.00 3.93 -30.68
CA GLY A 84 -10.64 5.27 -30.65
C GLY A 84 -11.44 5.69 -29.41
N LYS A 85 -11.21 5.10 -28.21
CA LYS A 85 -11.91 5.48 -26.95
C LYS A 85 -11.06 6.39 -26.05
N PHE A 86 -10.62 7.54 -26.54
CA PHE A 86 -9.55 8.31 -25.85
C PHE A 86 -9.98 9.36 -24.82
N LYS A 87 -11.19 9.94 -24.82
CA LYS A 87 -11.47 11.10 -23.94
C LYS A 87 -11.67 10.76 -22.45
N GLY A 88 -12.32 9.65 -22.12
CA GLY A 88 -12.64 9.30 -20.73
C GLY A 88 -11.51 8.61 -19.97
N GLU A 89 -10.74 7.75 -20.64
CA GLU A 89 -9.66 6.97 -20.01
C GLU A 89 -8.37 7.76 -19.84
N TYR A 90 -8.03 8.63 -20.80
CA TYR A 90 -6.89 9.55 -20.67
C TYR A 90 -7.10 10.51 -19.49
N ALA A 91 -8.28 11.14 -19.39
CA ALA A 91 -8.64 12.02 -18.29
C ALA A 91 -8.61 11.29 -16.93
N ARG A 92 -9.06 10.03 -16.86
CA ARG A 92 -8.93 9.20 -15.65
C ARG A 92 -7.48 8.86 -15.31
N SER A 93 -6.65 8.52 -16.30
CA SER A 93 -5.23 8.22 -16.06
C SER A 93 -4.48 9.48 -15.58
N MET A 94 -4.80 10.64 -16.15
CA MET A 94 -4.25 11.93 -15.76
C MET A 94 -4.73 12.33 -14.37
N ALA A 95 -6.01 12.16 -14.04
CA ALA A 95 -6.53 12.41 -12.70
C ALA A 95 -5.89 11.49 -11.65
N LEU A 96 -5.64 10.21 -11.97
CA LEU A 96 -4.93 9.28 -11.08
C LEU A 96 -3.46 9.68 -10.90
N LYS A 97 -2.78 10.13 -11.96
CA LYS A 97 -1.41 10.68 -11.88
C LYS A 97 -1.36 11.94 -11.02
N VAL A 98 -2.28 12.88 -11.22
CA VAL A 98 -2.38 14.11 -10.43
C VAL A 98 -2.67 13.79 -8.97
N HIS A 99 -3.61 12.87 -8.68
CA HIS A 99 -3.88 12.44 -7.31
C HIS A 99 -2.68 11.77 -6.65
N SER A 100 -1.95 10.91 -7.37
CA SER A 100 -0.73 10.29 -6.87
C SER A 100 0.34 11.34 -6.57
N LYS A 101 0.53 12.32 -7.47
CA LYS A 101 1.46 13.43 -7.27
C LYS A 101 1.09 14.27 -6.04
N ASN A 102 -0.17 14.67 -5.90
CA ASN A 102 -0.64 15.45 -4.75
C ASN A 102 -0.53 14.67 -3.43
N ALA A 103 -0.74 13.35 -3.46
CA ALA A 103 -0.55 12.51 -2.28
C ALA A 103 0.92 12.44 -1.86
N VAL A 104 1.84 12.38 -2.82
CA VAL A 104 3.29 12.45 -2.57
C VAL A 104 3.69 13.81 -2.01
N GLU A 105 3.24 14.91 -2.63
CA GLU A 105 3.53 16.27 -2.16
C GLU A 105 2.99 16.49 -0.74
N SER A 106 1.74 16.09 -0.49
CA SER A 106 1.13 16.18 0.84
C SER A 106 1.88 15.36 1.89
N ALA A 107 2.37 14.17 1.54
CA ALA A 107 3.12 13.34 2.47
C ALA A 107 4.52 13.92 2.74
N LYS A 108 5.18 14.50 1.74
CA LYS A 108 6.46 15.21 1.91
C LYS A 108 6.38 16.45 2.79
N SER A 109 5.23 17.12 2.78
CA SER A 109 5.00 18.32 3.61
C SER A 109 4.49 17.99 5.02
N GLN A 110 4.23 16.72 5.34
CA GLN A 110 3.71 16.37 6.65
C GLN A 110 4.80 16.48 7.72
N PRO A 111 4.48 17.04 8.90
CA PRO A 111 5.38 16.99 10.03
C PRO A 111 5.58 15.53 10.45
N LEU A 112 6.78 15.23 10.96
CA LEU A 112 7.10 13.91 11.49
C LEU A 112 6.14 13.53 12.61
N THR A 113 5.68 12.28 12.62
CA THR A 113 4.95 11.75 13.78
C THR A 113 5.90 11.59 14.99
N LYS A 114 5.37 11.48 16.21
CA LYS A 114 6.20 11.26 17.42
C LYS A 114 7.12 10.04 17.32
N GLN A 115 6.70 8.99 16.59
CA GLN A 115 7.54 7.82 16.35
C GLN A 115 8.63 8.12 15.32
N GLU A 116 8.27 8.80 14.24
CA GLU A 116 9.24 9.29 13.25
C GLU A 116 10.26 10.24 13.87
N GLU A 117 9.86 11.12 14.78
CA GLU A 117 10.78 12.00 15.52
C GLU A 117 11.84 11.21 16.30
N ARG A 118 11.44 10.12 16.99
CA ARG A 118 12.39 9.25 17.71
C ARG A 118 13.36 8.55 16.75
N ILE A 119 12.86 8.02 15.65
CA ILE A 119 13.71 7.37 14.62
C ILE A 119 14.65 8.41 13.99
N ASN A 120 14.14 9.60 13.69
CA ASN A 120 14.90 10.70 13.13
C ASN A 120 16.05 11.12 14.05
N THR A 121 15.82 11.21 15.36
CA THR A 121 16.88 11.45 16.36
C THR A 121 17.91 10.33 16.36
N LEU A 122 17.48 9.06 16.40
CA LEU A 122 18.39 7.91 16.35
C LEU A 122 19.27 7.91 15.09
N LEU A 123 18.67 8.19 13.93
CA LEU A 123 19.39 8.24 12.65
C LEU A 123 20.39 9.42 12.64
N LYS A 124 20.01 10.60 13.14
CA LYS A 124 20.92 11.75 13.28
C LYS A 124 22.11 11.44 14.19
N GLU A 125 21.85 10.92 15.37
CA GLU A 125 22.89 10.61 16.38
C GLU A 125 23.86 9.54 15.89
N SER A 126 23.38 8.59 15.07
CA SER A 126 24.21 7.56 14.46
C SER A 126 25.12 8.06 13.33
N GLY A 127 24.95 9.30 12.86
CA GLY A 127 25.70 9.85 11.74
C GLY A 127 25.37 9.23 10.38
N LEU A 128 24.27 8.47 10.28
CA LEU A 128 23.82 7.88 9.02
C LEU A 128 23.28 8.98 8.09
N ARG A 129 23.58 8.87 6.80
CA ARG A 129 22.94 9.69 5.76
C ARG A 129 21.54 9.15 5.50
N TYR A 130 20.53 9.99 5.69
CA TYR A 130 19.14 9.60 5.47
C TYR A 130 18.31 10.76 4.90
N GLU A 131 17.20 10.40 4.27
CA GLU A 131 16.16 11.31 3.77
C GLU A 131 14.84 10.94 4.44
N ALA A 132 14.11 11.94 4.95
CA ALA A 132 12.76 11.77 5.49
C ALA A 132 11.71 12.00 4.40
N HIS A 133 10.64 11.21 4.42
CA HIS A 133 9.54 11.23 3.44
C HIS A 133 9.97 11.17 1.94
N PRO A 134 10.97 10.35 1.55
CA PRO A 134 11.36 10.22 0.16
C PRO A 134 10.26 9.57 -0.69
N ALA A 135 10.13 10.02 -1.93
CA ALA A 135 9.28 9.39 -2.93
C ALA A 135 10.04 8.27 -3.65
N ILE A 136 9.48 7.07 -3.65
CA ILE A 136 10.03 5.86 -4.24
C ILE A 136 9.11 5.40 -5.37
N ASP A 137 9.61 5.37 -6.60
CA ASP A 137 8.85 4.80 -7.72
C ASP A 137 8.87 3.27 -7.66
N ALA A 138 7.71 2.65 -7.92
CA ALA A 138 7.57 1.22 -8.02
C ALA A 138 6.61 0.85 -9.16
N GLY A 139 7.14 0.92 -10.38
CA GLY A 139 6.42 0.56 -11.61
C GLY A 139 5.39 1.61 -11.98
N GLY A 140 5.79 2.88 -11.99
CA GLY A 140 4.93 4.02 -12.35
C GLY A 140 3.93 4.44 -11.27
N ILE A 141 4.09 3.93 -10.04
CA ILE A 141 3.38 4.38 -8.85
C ILE A 141 4.41 4.85 -7.83
N SER A 142 4.28 6.09 -7.38
CA SER A 142 5.13 6.66 -6.35
C SER A 142 4.55 6.37 -4.95
N PHE A 143 5.38 5.79 -4.09
CA PHE A 143 5.12 5.59 -2.68
C PHE A 143 6.00 6.55 -1.88
N VAL A 144 5.50 7.09 -0.77
CA VAL A 144 6.34 7.88 0.15
C VAL A 144 6.72 7.00 1.33
N ALA A 145 8.02 6.68 1.48
CA ALA A 145 8.53 5.97 2.65
C ALA A 145 8.77 6.95 3.81
N ASP A 146 8.79 6.49 5.06
CA ASP A 146 9.00 7.42 6.18
C ASP A 146 10.46 7.87 6.26
N PHE A 147 11.40 6.92 6.10
CA PHE A 147 12.82 7.23 5.95
C PHE A 147 13.47 6.36 4.88
N LYS A 148 14.48 6.93 4.20
CA LYS A 148 15.43 6.21 3.35
C LYS A 148 16.83 6.39 3.93
N VAL A 149 17.52 5.29 4.16
CA VAL A 149 18.93 5.25 4.54
C VAL A 149 19.70 4.57 3.42
N GLU A 150 20.80 5.18 2.98
CA GLU A 150 21.71 4.57 2.02
C GLU A 150 22.92 4.00 2.77
N LYS A 151 23.13 2.69 2.62
CA LYS A 151 24.26 1.99 3.25
C LYS A 151 24.91 1.07 2.22
N ASN A 152 26.14 1.39 1.83
CA ASN A 152 26.88 0.66 0.80
C ASN A 152 26.06 0.53 -0.48
N ARG A 153 25.73 -0.71 -0.89
CA ARG A 153 24.90 -1.00 -2.07
C ARG A 153 23.39 -1.07 -1.79
N TRP A 154 22.99 -0.97 -0.52
CA TRP A 154 21.62 -1.17 -0.08
C TRP A 154 20.89 0.15 0.14
N MET A 155 19.68 0.22 -0.39
CA MET A 155 18.70 1.24 -0.01
C MET A 155 17.78 0.66 1.04
N ILE A 156 17.79 1.22 2.25
CA ILE A 156 16.98 0.75 3.36
C ILE A 156 15.81 1.71 3.53
N LEU A 157 14.60 1.21 3.38
CA LEU A 157 13.37 1.98 3.55
C LEU A 157 12.72 1.59 4.86
N ILE A 158 12.52 2.57 5.73
CA ILE A 158 11.96 2.38 7.06
C ILE A 158 10.54 2.94 7.07
N GLU A 159 9.59 2.12 7.51
CA GLU A 159 8.19 2.46 7.73
C GLU A 159 7.89 2.47 9.22
N ALA A 160 7.48 3.61 9.75
CA ALA A 160 7.14 3.83 11.15
C ALA A 160 5.62 3.86 11.33
N LYS A 161 5.08 2.97 12.18
CA LYS A 161 3.64 2.96 12.44
C LYS A 161 3.28 2.72 13.90
N GLU A 162 2.64 3.73 14.49
CA GLU A 162 2.06 3.63 15.84
C GLU A 162 0.58 3.25 15.78
N PHE A 163 0.25 2.08 16.31
CA PHE A 163 -1.11 1.57 16.40
C PHE A 163 -1.67 1.73 17.80
N ARG A 164 -2.37 2.85 18.02
CA ARG A 164 -2.96 3.22 19.31
C ARG A 164 -4.18 2.37 19.72
N THR A 165 -4.78 1.63 18.79
CA THR A 165 -5.96 0.81 19.07
C THR A 165 -5.79 -0.59 18.52
N LYS A 166 -6.32 -1.61 19.19
CA LYS A 166 -6.34 -3.00 18.68
C LYS A 166 -7.33 -3.20 17.52
N TYR A 167 -8.28 -2.28 17.36
CA TYR A 167 -9.35 -2.42 16.39
C TYR A 167 -8.93 -1.80 15.05
N ARG A 168 -9.27 -2.48 13.94
CA ARG A 168 -9.06 -2.00 12.55
C ARG A 168 -7.60 -1.95 12.08
N LEU A 169 -6.71 -2.76 12.65
CA LEU A 169 -5.29 -2.85 12.27
C LEU A 169 -5.02 -3.58 10.95
N LYS A 170 -5.89 -4.50 10.58
CA LYS A 170 -5.70 -5.33 9.38
C LYS A 170 -5.57 -4.53 8.08
N ALA A 171 -6.32 -3.43 7.94
CA ALA A 171 -6.26 -2.59 6.75
C ALA A 171 -4.90 -1.89 6.60
N PRO A 172 -4.43 -1.09 7.57
CA PRO A 172 -3.13 -0.45 7.48
C PRO A 172 -1.96 -1.45 7.41
N ILE A 173 -2.06 -2.61 8.07
CA ILE A 173 -1.04 -3.67 7.96
C ILE A 173 -0.95 -4.23 6.53
N CYS A 174 -2.09 -4.55 5.91
CA CYS A 174 -2.10 -5.01 4.52
C CYS A 174 -1.60 -3.93 3.54
N GLU A 175 -1.86 -2.65 3.83
CA GLU A 175 -1.39 -1.53 3.00
C GLU A 175 0.14 -1.38 3.10
N LEU A 176 0.72 -1.49 4.30
CA LEU A 176 2.18 -1.52 4.52
C LEU A 176 2.83 -2.72 3.82
N ALA A 177 2.27 -3.91 4.00
CA ALA A 177 2.75 -5.14 3.37
C ALA A 177 2.77 -5.02 1.83
N TYR A 178 1.66 -4.56 1.23
CA TYR A 178 1.57 -4.36 -0.21
C TYR A 178 2.61 -3.34 -0.74
N LYS A 179 2.82 -2.25 -0.01
CA LYS A 179 3.85 -1.26 -0.35
C LYS A 179 5.24 -1.89 -0.38
N ALA A 180 5.61 -2.66 0.65
CA ALA A 180 6.88 -3.37 0.72
C ALA A 180 7.05 -4.36 -0.45
N THR A 181 6.08 -5.24 -0.68
CA THR A 181 6.12 -6.21 -1.79
C THR A 181 6.34 -5.50 -3.13
N ARG A 182 5.62 -4.40 -3.36
CA ARG A 182 5.67 -3.68 -4.63
C ARG A 182 7.01 -2.97 -4.82
N ILE A 183 7.51 -2.26 -3.81
CA ILE A 183 8.80 -1.58 -3.90
C ILE A 183 9.91 -2.59 -4.17
N LYS A 184 9.98 -3.69 -3.40
CA LYS A 184 11.00 -4.75 -3.57
C LYS A 184 10.95 -5.41 -4.94
N ARG A 185 9.75 -5.54 -5.53
CA ARG A 185 9.58 -6.11 -6.87
C ARG A 185 10.17 -5.23 -7.97
N PHE A 186 10.09 -3.91 -7.84
CA PHE A 186 10.49 -2.96 -8.89
C PHE A 186 11.86 -2.32 -8.66
N ASN A 187 12.43 -2.44 -7.47
CA ASN A 187 13.72 -1.84 -7.12
C ASN A 187 14.69 -2.92 -6.64
N LYS A 188 15.86 -3.00 -7.28
CA LYS A 188 16.94 -3.91 -6.87
C LYS A 188 17.66 -3.36 -5.63
N ASN A 189 18.16 -4.24 -4.78
CA ASN A 189 18.92 -3.90 -3.57
C ASN A 189 18.17 -2.99 -2.58
N VAL A 190 16.85 -3.12 -2.51
CA VAL A 190 16.04 -2.46 -1.47
C VAL A 190 15.78 -3.44 -0.33
N MET A 191 15.96 -2.96 0.90
CA MET A 191 15.49 -3.62 2.11
C MET A 191 14.36 -2.81 2.72
N MET A 192 13.25 -3.48 3.04
CA MET A 192 12.10 -2.88 3.71
C MET A 192 12.14 -3.23 5.20
N VAL A 193 12.13 -2.22 6.06
CA VAL A 193 12.08 -2.36 7.52
C VAL A 193 10.81 -1.73 8.04
N ALA A 194 10.04 -2.46 8.86
CA ALA A 194 8.87 -1.93 9.55
C ALA A 194 9.18 -1.75 11.04
N VAL A 195 8.83 -0.58 11.57
CA VAL A 195 8.95 -0.25 13.00
C VAL A 195 7.55 0.05 13.51
N VAL A 196 6.95 -0.95 14.14
CA VAL A 196 5.52 -0.94 14.45
C VAL A 196 5.31 -1.03 15.95
N SER A 197 4.83 0.06 16.54
CA SER A 197 4.50 0.11 17.97
C SER A 197 3.00 -0.17 18.19
N GLY A 198 2.69 -0.94 19.23
CA GLY A 198 1.32 -1.29 19.61
C GLY A 198 1.08 -2.80 19.72
N ARG A 199 -0.13 -3.18 20.17
CA ARG A 199 -0.49 -4.60 20.39
C ARG A 199 -0.99 -5.24 19.08
N LEU A 200 -0.07 -5.68 18.22
CA LEU A 200 -0.36 -6.50 17.05
C LEU A 200 -0.72 -7.94 17.45
N MET A 201 -1.72 -8.55 16.80
CA MET A 201 -1.94 -9.99 16.88
C MET A 201 -0.92 -10.74 16.04
N GLN A 202 -0.71 -12.01 16.34
CA GLN A 202 0.24 -12.88 15.62
C GLN A 202 -0.04 -12.93 14.11
N SER A 203 -1.31 -12.87 13.69
CA SER A 203 -1.68 -12.83 12.28
C SER A 203 -1.23 -11.56 11.57
N GLU A 204 -1.22 -10.40 12.24
CA GLU A 204 -0.71 -9.16 11.65
C GLU A 204 0.82 -9.15 11.59
N LYS A 205 1.48 -9.64 12.66
CA LYS A 205 2.94 -9.78 12.68
C LYS A 205 3.41 -10.67 11.53
N LYS A 206 2.74 -11.81 11.32
CA LYS A 206 3.05 -12.72 10.22
C LYS A 206 2.97 -12.05 8.85
N ILE A 207 1.91 -11.27 8.58
CA ILE A 207 1.75 -10.56 7.30
C ILE A 207 2.93 -9.61 7.06
N LEU A 208 3.38 -8.87 8.08
CA LEU A 208 4.53 -7.98 7.94
C LEU A 208 5.83 -8.77 7.75
N SER A 209 6.06 -9.79 8.56
CA SER A 209 7.28 -10.61 8.50
C SER A 209 7.43 -11.39 7.19
N ASP A 210 6.32 -11.72 6.51
CA ASP A 210 6.36 -12.40 5.21
C ASP A 210 6.82 -11.44 4.08
N GLU A 211 6.66 -10.12 4.24
CA GLU A 211 6.86 -9.13 3.16
C GLU A 211 8.03 -8.15 3.42
N PHE A 212 8.32 -7.85 4.69
CA PHE A 212 9.43 -7.01 5.13
C PHE A 212 10.68 -7.83 5.43
N ASP A 213 11.85 -7.24 5.23
CA ASP A 213 13.14 -7.87 5.56
C ASP A 213 13.39 -7.87 7.07
N ALA A 214 12.84 -6.88 7.78
CA ALA A 214 12.82 -6.85 9.24
C ALA A 214 11.58 -6.13 9.77
N VAL A 215 11.08 -6.60 10.92
CA VAL A 215 9.96 -5.99 11.65
C VAL A 215 10.37 -5.83 13.11
N PHE A 216 10.32 -4.61 13.61
CA PHE A 216 10.70 -4.26 14.97
C PHE A 216 9.53 -3.60 15.71
N GLU A 217 9.41 -3.90 17.00
CA GLU A 217 8.51 -3.17 17.91
C GLU A 217 9.23 -2.01 18.61
N ASP A 218 10.56 -2.02 18.58
CA ASP A 218 11.47 -1.09 19.23
C ASP A 218 12.32 -0.39 18.18
N GLU A 219 12.32 0.95 18.18
CA GLU A 219 13.08 1.77 17.25
C GLU A 219 14.61 1.55 17.37
N GLY A 220 15.13 1.17 18.55
CA GLY A 220 16.57 0.98 18.76
C GLY A 220 17.19 -0.13 17.90
N LYS A 221 16.38 -1.12 17.52
CA LYS A 221 16.83 -2.26 16.70
C LYS A 221 17.15 -1.89 15.24
N ILE A 222 16.73 -0.70 14.80
CA ILE A 222 17.03 -0.19 13.45
C ILE A 222 18.55 -0.09 13.27
N LEU A 223 19.26 0.52 14.22
CA LEU A 223 20.69 0.75 14.09
C LEU A 223 21.48 -0.56 14.09
N GLU A 224 21.09 -1.52 14.93
CA GLU A 224 21.67 -2.86 14.91
C GLU A 224 21.50 -3.53 13.55
N PHE A 225 20.30 -3.44 12.96
CA PHE A 225 20.04 -4.00 11.64
C PHE A 225 20.91 -3.35 10.56
N VAL A 226 20.91 -2.02 10.50
CA VAL A 226 21.67 -1.26 9.49
C VAL A 226 23.17 -1.54 9.59
N ASN A 227 23.72 -1.63 10.80
CA ASN A 227 25.15 -1.84 11.03
C ASN A 227 25.62 -3.27 10.77
N ARG A 228 24.71 -4.26 10.76
CA ARG A 228 25.03 -5.65 10.41
C ARG A 228 25.08 -5.89 8.90
N LEU A 229 24.63 -4.92 8.09
CA LEU A 229 24.65 -5.05 6.64
C LEU A 229 26.08 -4.89 6.09
N PRO A 230 26.46 -5.73 5.12
CA PRO A 230 27.79 -5.71 4.52
C PRO A 230 28.03 -4.45 3.68
#